data_AF-A0A379VKR5-F1
#
_entry.id   AF-A0A379VKR5-F1
#
_cell.length_a   1.000
_cell.length_b   1.000
_cell.length_c   1.000
_cell.angle_alpha   90.00
_cell.angle_beta   90.00
_cell.angle_gamma   90.00
#
_symmetry.space_group_name_H-M   'P 1'
#
loop_
_entity.id
_entity.type
_entity.pdbx_description
1 polymer ?
#
loop_
_entity_poly.entity_id
_entity_poly.type
_entity_poly.pdbx_seq_one_letter_code
_entity_poly.pdbx_strand_id
1 'polypeptide(L)'
;MAKNVAGDAAEVSSITKPGAEIHEYQPTPGDIKRAQGAQLILANGLNLERWFARFYQHLSGVPEVVVSTGVKPMGITEGPYNGKPNPHGLDVGRKRADLCR
;
A
#
# COMPACT_ATOMS: atom_id res chain seq x y z
N MET A 1 8.41 5.03 5.05
CA MET A 1 9.45 4.49 4.14
C MET A 1 9.79 5.47 3.03
N ALA A 2 8.85 5.84 2.16
CA ALA A 2 9.12 6.70 0.99
C ALA A 2 9.87 8.00 1.30
N LYS A 3 9.53 8.71 2.39
CA LYS A 3 10.25 9.92 2.83
C LYS A 3 11.76 9.70 3.03
N ASN A 4 12.17 8.55 3.55
CA ASN A 4 13.59 8.24 3.78
C ASN A 4 14.36 8.03 2.48
N VAL A 5 13.69 7.54 1.44
CA VAL A 5 14.28 7.33 0.11
C VAL A 5 14.33 8.64 -0.66
N ALA A 6 13.27 9.45 -0.57
CA ALA A 6 13.17 10.73 -1.25
C ALA A 6 14.15 11.79 -0.71
N GLY A 7 14.43 11.76 0.60
CA GLY A 7 15.24 12.80 1.25
C GLY A 7 14.64 14.19 0.99
N ASP A 8 15.48 15.13 0.55
CA ASP A 8 15.09 16.50 0.24
C ASP A 8 14.61 16.68 -1.22
N ALA A 9 14.67 15.63 -2.04
CA ALA A 9 14.32 15.72 -3.46
C ALA A 9 12.81 15.77 -3.71
N ALA A 10 11.99 15.33 -2.74
CA ALA A 10 10.54 15.39 -2.84
C ALA A 10 9.85 15.51 -1.49
N GLU A 11 8.71 16.20 -1.46
CA GLU A 11 7.79 16.17 -0.33
C GLU A 11 6.97 14.88 -0.36
N VAL A 12 6.91 14.19 0.79
CA VAL A 12 6.14 12.95 0.94
C VAL A 12 5.12 13.14 2.05
N SER A 13 3.84 12.99 1.72
CA SER A 13 2.72 13.05 2.66
C SER A 13 1.83 11.81 2.55
N SER A 14 1.10 11.51 3.62
CA SER A 14 0.16 10.39 3.68
C SER A 14 -1.26 10.87 3.42
N ILE A 15 -2.07 10.07 2.72
CA ILE A 15 -3.51 10.32 2.59
C ILE A 15 -4.19 10.08 3.93
N THR A 16 -3.93 8.93 4.54
CA THR A 16 -4.46 8.57 5.86
C THR A 16 -3.69 9.29 6.96
N LYS A 17 -4.39 9.70 8.02
CA LYS A 17 -3.77 10.27 9.20
C LYS A 17 -3.11 9.19 10.06
N PRO A 18 -2.07 9.52 10.83
CA PRO A 18 -1.51 8.60 11.81
C PRO A 18 -2.60 8.02 12.73
N GLY A 19 -2.60 6.70 12.90
CA GLY A 19 -3.59 5.98 13.72
C GLY A 19 -4.95 5.74 13.08
N ALA A 20 -5.19 6.21 11.85
CA ALA A 20 -6.41 5.88 11.12
C ALA A 20 -6.42 4.39 10.74
N GLU A 21 -7.60 3.79 10.76
CA GLU A 21 -7.84 2.50 10.10
C GLU A 21 -7.63 2.69 8.58
N ILE A 22 -6.87 1.78 7.95
CA ILE A 22 -6.37 1.96 6.57
C ILE A 22 -7.08 1.08 5.54
N HIS A 23 -7.73 0.00 5.98
CA HIS A 23 -8.42 -0.94 5.09
C HIS A 23 -9.70 -0.36 4.51
N GLU A 24 -10.51 0.24 5.38
CA GLU A 24 -11.83 0.83 5.13
C GLU A 24 -11.84 2.33 5.37
N TYR A 25 -10.68 2.98 5.28
CA TYR A 25 -10.59 4.42 5.34
C TYR A 25 -11.60 5.06 4.37
N GLN A 26 -12.23 6.14 4.79
CA GLN A 26 -13.18 6.89 3.97
C GLN A 26 -12.53 8.20 3.52
N PRO A 27 -12.06 8.29 2.26
CA PRO A 27 -11.45 9.50 1.76
C PRO A 27 -12.43 10.67 1.78
N THR A 28 -11.91 11.81 2.22
CA THR A 28 -12.64 13.07 2.20
C THR A 28 -12.42 13.79 0.86
N PRO A 29 -13.30 14.74 0.48
CA PRO A 29 -13.04 15.62 -0.66
C PRO A 29 -11.69 16.37 -0.54
N GLY A 30 -11.27 16.68 0.68
CA GLY A 30 -9.96 17.28 0.94
C GLY A 30 -8.80 16.34 0.60
N ASP A 31 -8.97 15.03 0.74
CA ASP A 31 -7.95 14.04 0.36
C ASP A 31 -7.80 13.95 -1.15
N ILE A 32 -8.92 13.96 -1.88
CA ILE A 32 -8.94 13.98 -3.34
C ILE A 32 -8.24 15.25 -3.85
N LYS A 33 -8.58 16.41 -3.28
CA LYS A 33 -7.95 17.69 -3.66
C LYS A 33 -6.44 17.69 -3.43
N ARG A 34 -5.97 17.12 -2.32
CA ARG A 34 -4.52 17.02 -2.05
C ARG A 34 -3.84 16.05 -3.03
N ALA A 35 -4.43 14.89 -3.27
CA ALA A 35 -3.86 13.88 -4.17
C ALA A 35 -3.84 14.32 -5.64
N GLN A 36 -4.82 15.11 -6.08
CA GLN A 36 -4.84 15.67 -7.45
C GLN A 36 -3.68 16.63 -7.71
N GLY A 37 -3.09 17.24 -6.67
CA GLY A 37 -1.89 18.06 -6.78
C GLY A 37 -0.58 17.28 -6.71
N ALA A 38 -0.62 15.96 -6.52
CA ALA A 38 0.57 15.13 -6.43
C ALA A 38 1.12 14.80 -7.83
N GLN A 39 2.44 14.61 -7.93
CA GLN A 39 3.10 14.17 -9.16
C GLN A 39 3.14 12.63 -9.28
N LEU A 40 2.92 11.91 -8.17
CA LEU A 40 2.96 10.46 -8.08
C LEU A 40 2.19 10.00 -6.84
N ILE A 41 1.45 8.91 -6.96
CA ILE A 41 0.83 8.22 -5.83
C ILE A 41 1.46 6.83 -5.68
N LEU A 42 1.81 6.52 -4.43
CA LEU A 42 2.31 5.20 -4.05
C LEU A 42 1.22 4.47 -3.27
N ALA A 43 0.79 3.31 -3.77
CA ALA A 43 -0.19 2.44 -3.11
C ALA A 43 0.49 1.14 -2.65
N ASN A 44 0.06 0.56 -1.53
CA ASN A 44 0.60 -0.72 -1.09
C ASN A 44 0.18 -1.84 -2.04
N GLY A 45 -1.09 -1.88 -2.43
CA GLY A 45 -1.67 -3.01 -3.16
C GLY A 45 -1.96 -4.20 -2.24
N LEU A 46 -2.00 -5.41 -2.82
CA LEU A 46 -2.36 -6.65 -2.10
C LEU A 46 -3.71 -6.56 -1.37
N ASN A 47 -4.63 -5.75 -1.89
CA ASN A 47 -5.94 -5.45 -1.32
C ASN A 47 -5.92 -4.78 0.07
N LEU A 48 -4.84 -4.06 0.42
CA LEU A 48 -4.80 -3.28 1.66
C LEU A 48 -5.84 -2.16 1.63
N GLU A 49 -5.74 -1.24 0.68
CA GLU A 49 -6.58 -0.06 0.60
C GLU A 49 -7.85 -0.33 -0.25
N ARG A 50 -8.91 -0.90 0.34
CA ARG A 50 -10.13 -1.27 -0.42
C ARG A 50 -10.85 -0.07 -1.06
N TRP A 51 -10.66 1.10 -0.46
CA TRP A 51 -11.20 2.38 -0.93
C TRP A 51 -10.41 2.98 -2.11
N PHE A 52 -9.17 2.55 -2.33
CA PHE A 52 -8.23 3.26 -3.20
C PHE A 52 -8.66 3.27 -4.66
N ALA A 53 -9.18 2.15 -5.19
CA ALA A 53 -9.64 2.09 -6.58
C ALA A 53 -10.73 3.13 -6.89
N ARG A 54 -11.68 3.34 -5.98
CA ARG A 54 -12.73 4.36 -6.12
C ARG A 54 -12.18 5.76 -5.95
N PHE A 55 -11.27 5.95 -4.99
CA PHE A 55 -10.59 7.22 -4.78
C PHE A 55 -9.80 7.67 -6.01
N TYR A 56 -9.04 6.75 -6.61
CA TYR A 56 -8.17 7.03 -7.75
C TYR A 56 -8.96 7.37 -9.03
N GLN A 57 -10.18 6.84 -9.18
CA GLN A 57 -11.08 7.23 -10.29
C GLN A 57 -11.42 8.72 -10.32
N HIS A 58 -11.27 9.43 -9.19
CA HIS A 58 -11.49 10.88 -9.12
C HIS A 58 -10.23 11.69 -9.48
N LEU A 59 -9.10 11.03 -9.73
CA LEU A 59 -7.84 11.67 -10.07
C LEU A 59 -7.60 11.61 -11.58
N SER A 60 -7.10 12.70 -12.13
CA SER A 60 -6.78 12.81 -13.57
C SER A 60 -5.32 13.19 -13.75
N GLY A 61 -4.59 12.40 -14.56
CA GLY A 61 -3.20 12.70 -14.93
C GLY A 61 -2.15 12.48 -13.82
N VAL A 62 -2.52 11.91 -12.69
CA VAL A 62 -1.59 11.57 -11.60
C VAL A 62 -1.25 10.09 -11.71
N PRO A 63 0.02 9.69 -11.95
CA PRO A 63 0.40 8.29 -12.04
C PRO A 63 0.35 7.59 -10.68
N GLU A 64 0.01 6.30 -10.70
CA GLU A 64 0.06 5.38 -9.56
C GLU A 64 1.19 4.35 -9.72
N VAL A 65 1.87 4.04 -8.62
CA VAL A 65 2.77 2.89 -8.50
C VAL A 65 2.39 2.03 -7.29
N VAL A 66 2.20 0.74 -7.53
CA VAL A 66 1.99 -0.26 -6.48
C VAL A 66 3.34 -0.76 -5.96
N VAL A 67 3.68 -0.44 -4.71
CA VAL A 67 5.02 -0.67 -4.15
C VAL A 67 5.29 -2.13 -3.77
N SER A 68 4.27 -2.97 -3.72
CA SER A 68 4.40 -4.42 -3.49
C SER A 68 4.56 -5.24 -4.78
N THR A 69 4.62 -4.59 -5.94
CA THR A 69 4.81 -5.29 -7.22
C THR A 69 6.06 -6.18 -7.19
N GLY A 70 5.89 -7.47 -7.51
CA GLY A 70 6.97 -8.46 -7.48
C GLY A 70 7.24 -9.09 -6.12
N VAL A 71 6.55 -8.68 -5.04
CA VAL A 71 6.65 -9.34 -3.74
C VAL A 71 5.79 -10.61 -3.72
N LYS A 72 6.31 -11.69 -3.12
CA LYS A 72 5.55 -12.90 -2.85
C LYS A 72 4.78 -12.74 -1.53
N PRO A 73 3.44 -12.59 -1.55
CA PRO A 73 2.66 -12.42 -0.34
C PRO A 73 2.54 -13.75 0.42
N MET A 74 2.41 -13.66 1.74
CA MET A 74 1.88 -14.76 2.54
C MET A 74 0.36 -14.82 2.38
N GLY A 75 -0.22 -16.01 2.33
CA GLY A 75 -1.67 -16.17 2.30
C GLY A 75 -2.30 -15.90 3.68
N ILE A 76 -3.52 -15.36 3.69
CA ILE A 76 -4.38 -15.37 4.86
C ILE A 76 -4.86 -16.81 5.09
N THR A 77 -4.73 -17.31 6.32
CA THR A 77 -4.96 -18.75 6.63
C THR A 77 -6.37 -19.06 7.11
N GLU A 78 -7.14 -18.06 7.55
CA GLU A 78 -8.45 -18.26 8.19
C GLU A 78 -9.43 -17.11 7.86
N GLY A 79 -10.71 -17.34 8.13
CA GLY A 79 -11.77 -16.35 7.96
C GLY A 79 -12.21 -16.11 6.51
N PRO A 80 -13.03 -15.07 6.25
CA PRO A 80 -13.67 -14.83 4.95
C PRO A 80 -12.70 -14.44 3.83
N TYR A 81 -11.44 -14.17 4.17
CA TYR A 81 -10.38 -13.83 3.22
C TYR A 81 -9.33 -14.93 3.07
N ASN A 82 -9.60 -16.14 3.56
CA ASN A 82 -8.69 -17.29 3.42
C ASN A 82 -8.23 -17.49 1.97
N GLY A 83 -6.94 -17.72 1.79
CA GLY A 83 -6.29 -17.89 0.49
C GLY A 83 -5.96 -16.60 -0.25
N LYS A 84 -6.46 -15.43 0.19
CA LYS A 84 -6.07 -14.14 -0.40
C LYS A 84 -4.69 -13.70 0.09
N PRO A 85 -3.97 -12.86 -0.68
CA PRO A 85 -2.75 -12.23 -0.22
C PRO A 85 -2.96 -11.47 1.10
N ASN A 86 -2.06 -11.65 2.07
CA ASN A 86 -2.02 -10.85 3.27
C ASN A 86 -1.30 -9.53 2.96
N PRO A 87 -1.99 -8.38 3.01
CA PRO A 87 -1.39 -7.09 2.66
C PRO A 87 -0.27 -6.63 3.61
N HIS A 88 -0.16 -7.24 4.79
CA HIS A 88 0.90 -6.97 5.77
C HIS A 88 1.95 -8.08 5.84
N GLY A 89 1.71 -9.21 5.16
CA GLY A 89 2.48 -10.43 5.29
C GLY A 89 3.27 -10.72 4.02
N LEU A 90 4.59 -10.60 4.10
CA LEU A 90 5.50 -10.84 2.98
C LEU A 90 6.40 -12.04 3.32
N ASP A 91 6.65 -12.91 2.35
CA ASP A 91 7.59 -14.03 2.52
C ASP A 91 9.02 -13.47 2.54
N VAL A 92 9.57 -13.25 3.74
CA VAL A 92 10.95 -12.78 3.92
C VAL A 92 12.00 -13.87 3.72
N GLY A 93 11.62 -15.02 3.14
CA GLY A 93 12.52 -16.14 2.92
C GLY A 93 13.04 -16.65 4.25
N ARG A 94 12.29 -17.52 4.93
CA ARG A 94 12.92 -18.42 5.89
C ARG A 94 13.91 -19.29 5.09
N LYS A 95 15.18 -18.90 5.07
CA LYS A 95 16.27 -19.88 4.94
C LYS A 95 16.11 -20.80 6.14
N ARG A 96 15.26 -21.82 6.01
CA ARG A 96 15.34 -22.98 6.88
C ARG A 96 16.76 -23.49 6.71
N ALA A 97 17.43 -23.62 7.85
CA ALA A 97 18.74 -24.18 7.97
C ALA A 97 18.70 -25.66 7.55
N ASP A 98 18.72 -25.92 6.24
CA ASP A 98 18.87 -27.27 5.68
C ASP A 98 20.37 -27.57 5.43
N LEU A 99 21.23 -27.14 6.36
CA LEU A 99 22.68 -27.35 6.35
C LEU A 99 23.16 -28.23 7.53
N CYS A 100 22.25 -29.03 8.10
CA CYS A 100 22.58 -30.20 8.93
C CYS A 100 21.89 -31.43 8.36
N ARG A 101 22.43 -31.95 7.25
CA ARG A 101 22.42 -33.38 6.94
C ARG A 101 23.50 -33.71 5.93
#